data_AF-A0A662CXP7-F1
#
_entry.id   AF-A0A662CXP7-F1
#
_cell.length_a   1.000
_cell.length_b   1.000
_cell.length_c   1.000
_cell.angle_alpha   90.00
_cell.angle_beta   90.00
_cell.angle_gamma   90.00
#
_symmetry.space_group_name_H-M   'P 1'
#
loop_
_entity.id
_entity.type
_entity.pdbx_description
1 polymer ?
#
loop_
_entity_poly.entity_id
_entity_poly.type
_entity_poly.pdbx_seq_one_letter_code
_entity_poly.pdbx_strand_id
1 'polypeptide(L)'
;HFGEHRQHLSWLFQKIREERGQNYGDYAYIEHFVQGRDKFPEPNHCRQQQYFSIWIRPLANTNRHFVLRQALRELKILIEEGIPRERFELAREYLLNYTKLYAQTLGERLGWQMDSHYYGYEDFLGEAQKRLPKITHEEVNQAIRKYLNSHNVYIAIITDEAARLKEALVANTPSPITYANPNMPPEILAEDLIIQNFPLDTQPEKIWIAPATAFFQTTGLPREN
;
A
#
# COMPACT_ATOMS: atom_id res chain seq x y z
N HIS A 1 -2.85 9.82 0.71
CA HIS A 1 -2.47 9.87 -0.73
C HIS A 1 -2.58 8.51 -1.41
N PHE A 2 -1.78 7.49 -1.03
CA PHE A 2 -1.96 6.11 -1.52
C PHE A 2 -3.19 5.38 -0.97
N GLY A 3 -3.91 6.03 -0.05
CA GLY A 3 -5.28 5.73 0.33
C GLY A 3 -5.45 4.54 1.28
N GLU A 4 -6.41 4.70 2.19
CA GLU A 4 -6.78 3.70 3.18
C GLU A 4 -7.59 2.55 2.56
N HIS A 5 -7.81 1.50 3.36
CA HIS A 5 -8.53 0.30 2.93
C HIS A 5 -9.89 0.64 2.30
N ARG A 6 -10.11 0.15 1.07
CA ARG A 6 -11.38 0.28 0.32
C ARG A 6 -11.84 1.72 0.09
N GLN A 7 -10.89 2.67 -0.02
CA GLN A 7 -11.19 4.06 -0.35
C GLN A 7 -10.80 4.42 -1.78
N HIS A 8 -11.75 4.96 -2.54
CA HIS A 8 -11.57 5.35 -3.95
C HIS A 8 -10.69 6.60 -4.12
N LEU A 9 -10.43 7.33 -3.04
CA LEU A 9 -9.50 8.46 -3.01
C LEU A 9 -8.02 8.02 -3.13
N SER A 10 -7.73 6.72 -3.09
CA SER A 10 -6.39 6.16 -3.26
C SER A 10 -5.79 6.52 -4.62
N TRP A 11 -4.57 7.06 -4.62
CA TRP A 11 -3.81 7.30 -5.85
C TRP A 11 -3.43 5.99 -6.55
N LEU A 12 -3.04 4.95 -5.79
CA LEU A 12 -2.72 3.65 -6.37
C LEU A 12 -3.97 3.00 -6.98
N PHE A 13 -5.13 3.13 -6.33
CA PHE A 13 -6.41 2.70 -6.89
C PHE A 13 -6.70 3.42 -8.22
N GLN A 14 -6.45 4.72 -8.31
CA GLN A 14 -6.64 5.47 -9.56
C GLN A 14 -5.68 4.96 -10.65
N LYS A 15 -4.38 4.89 -10.35
CA LYS A 15 -3.34 4.55 -11.32
C LYS A 15 -3.38 3.10 -11.81
N ILE A 16 -3.68 2.15 -10.92
CA ILE A 16 -3.64 0.72 -11.21
C ILE A 16 -5.03 0.23 -11.64
N ARG A 17 -6.08 0.58 -10.90
CA ARG A 17 -7.44 0.09 -11.18
C ARG A 17 -8.23 0.95 -12.15
N GLU A 18 -8.40 2.24 -11.88
CA GLU A 18 -9.29 3.08 -12.71
C GLU A 18 -8.69 3.32 -14.10
N GLU A 19 -7.44 3.78 -14.17
CA GLU A 19 -6.78 4.12 -15.43
C GLU A 19 -6.44 2.90 -16.28
N ARG A 20 -6.13 1.76 -15.64
CA ARG A 20 -5.53 0.58 -16.29
C ARG A 20 -6.35 -0.69 -16.15
N GLY A 21 -7.50 -0.65 -15.48
CA GLY A 21 -8.40 -1.78 -15.32
C GLY A 21 -7.79 -2.97 -14.55
N GLN A 22 -6.77 -2.75 -13.72
CA GLN A 22 -6.11 -3.83 -12.99
C GLN A 22 -6.77 -4.05 -11.63
N ASN A 23 -6.98 -5.33 -11.28
CA ASN A 23 -7.49 -5.80 -9.99
C ASN A 23 -8.72 -5.04 -9.42
N TYR A 24 -9.04 -5.27 -8.14
CA TYR A 24 -10.19 -4.68 -7.45
C TYR A 24 -9.87 -3.58 -6.42
N GLY A 25 -8.60 -3.22 -6.25
CA GLY A 25 -8.18 -2.05 -5.50
C GLY A 25 -6.79 -2.20 -4.91
N ASP A 26 -6.14 -1.08 -4.63
CA ASP A 26 -4.77 -1.04 -4.12
C ASP A 26 -4.67 0.00 -3.00
N TYR A 27 -4.05 -0.40 -1.90
CA TYR A 27 -4.14 0.32 -0.63
C TYR A 27 -2.77 0.45 0.03
N ALA A 28 -2.62 1.46 0.89
CA ALA A 28 -1.44 1.61 1.72
C ALA A 28 -1.80 1.81 3.19
N TYR A 29 -0.93 1.34 4.08
CA TYR A 29 -1.13 1.39 5.54
C TYR A 29 0.13 1.91 6.21
N ILE A 30 -0.06 2.72 7.26
CA ILE A 30 1.02 3.23 8.13
C ILE A 30 1.14 2.43 9.42
N GLU A 31 0.37 1.35 9.54
CA GLU A 31 0.31 0.48 10.70
C GLU A 31 0.06 -0.97 10.28
N HIS A 32 0.19 -1.87 11.26
CA HIS A 32 -0.13 -3.29 11.12
C HIS A 32 -1.63 -3.50 10.94
N PHE A 33 -2.10 -3.31 9.71
CA PHE A 33 -3.48 -3.54 9.33
C PHE A 33 -3.75 -5.04 9.21
N VAL A 34 -4.55 -5.58 10.10
CA VAL A 34 -4.92 -7.01 10.14
C VAL A 34 -6.30 -7.27 9.57
N GLN A 35 -7.05 -6.22 9.27
CA GLN A 35 -8.44 -6.35 8.87
C GLN A 35 -8.54 -6.94 7.46
N GLY A 36 -9.38 -7.95 7.32
CA GLY A 36 -9.66 -8.59 6.03
C GLY A 36 -10.71 -7.83 5.24
N ARG A 37 -11.95 -7.85 5.74
CA ARG A 37 -13.11 -7.25 5.08
C ARG A 37 -13.51 -5.89 5.66
N ASP A 38 -13.13 -5.61 6.90
CA ASP A 38 -13.41 -4.33 7.51
C ASP A 38 -12.53 -3.22 6.90
N LYS A 39 -13.06 -2.01 6.90
CA LYS A 39 -12.42 -0.81 6.35
C LYS A 39 -11.71 0.03 7.43
N PHE A 40 -12.14 -0.07 8.68
CA PHE A 40 -11.55 0.69 9.77
C PHE A 40 -10.40 -0.10 10.41
N PRO A 41 -9.35 0.58 10.88
CA PRO A 41 -8.34 -0.07 11.71
C PRO A 41 -8.98 -0.50 13.04
N GLU A 42 -8.82 -1.77 13.42
CA GLU A 42 -9.26 -2.24 14.74
C GLU A 42 -8.20 -1.92 15.79
N PRO A 43 -8.62 -1.50 16.99
CA PRO A 43 -7.69 -1.28 18.10
C PRO A 43 -7.15 -2.61 18.65
N ASN A 44 -6.14 -2.52 19.53
CA ASN A 44 -5.43 -3.62 20.19
C ASN A 44 -4.40 -4.36 19.31
N HIS A 45 -3.97 -3.73 18.21
CA HIS A 45 -2.88 -4.23 17.35
C HIS A 45 -1.60 -3.41 17.49
N CYS A 46 -1.32 -3.00 18.74
CA CYS A 46 -0.18 -2.19 19.10
C CYS A 46 1.17 -2.87 18.79
N ARG A 47 2.14 -2.08 18.32
CA ARG A 47 3.53 -2.51 18.08
C ARG A 47 4.51 -1.48 18.58
N GLN A 48 5.71 -1.93 18.99
CA GLN A 48 6.81 -1.01 19.30
C GLN A 48 7.25 -0.20 18.07
N GLN A 49 7.17 -0.81 16.89
CA GLN A 49 7.44 -0.16 15.62
C GLN A 49 6.39 -0.59 14.61
N GLN A 50 5.72 0.41 14.02
CA GLN A 50 4.85 0.21 12.88
C GLN A 50 5.65 0.21 11.57
N TYR A 51 5.02 -0.27 10.50
CA TYR A 51 5.60 -0.28 9.17
C TYR A 51 4.66 0.37 8.18
N PHE A 52 5.24 0.95 7.13
CA PHE A 52 4.50 1.35 5.96
C PHE A 52 4.41 0.16 5.00
N SER A 53 3.21 -0.15 4.51
CA SER A 53 3.02 -1.21 3.52
C SER A 53 2.08 -0.79 2.41
N ILE A 54 2.33 -1.30 1.21
CA ILE A 54 1.46 -1.17 0.04
C ILE A 54 0.95 -2.56 -0.30
N TRP A 55 -0.35 -2.70 -0.42
CA TRP A 55 -1.01 -3.97 -0.73
C TRP A 55 -1.65 -3.86 -2.11
N ILE A 56 -1.06 -4.59 -3.04
CA ILE A 56 -1.56 -4.73 -4.40
C ILE A 56 -2.43 -5.98 -4.44
N ARG A 57 -3.68 -5.86 -4.87
CA ARG A 57 -4.60 -7.00 -4.91
C ARG A 57 -4.28 -7.93 -6.07
N PRO A 58 -4.77 -9.20 -6.06
CA PRO A 58 -4.44 -10.18 -7.08
C PRO A 58 -4.59 -9.65 -8.51
N LEU A 59 -3.55 -9.90 -9.31
CA LEU A 59 -3.40 -9.47 -10.70
C LEU A 59 -3.33 -10.69 -11.61
N ALA A 60 -3.54 -10.48 -12.91
CA ALA A 60 -3.07 -11.43 -13.91
C ALA A 60 -1.54 -11.56 -13.83
N ASN A 61 -1.04 -12.79 -13.90
CA ASN A 61 0.39 -13.08 -13.83
C ASN A 61 1.22 -12.35 -14.89
N THR A 62 0.64 -12.07 -16.05
CA THR A 62 1.27 -11.30 -17.14
C THR A 62 1.59 -9.87 -16.75
N ASN A 63 0.83 -9.27 -15.82
CA ASN A 63 0.90 -7.85 -15.50
C ASN A 63 1.68 -7.58 -14.19
N ARG A 64 2.02 -8.62 -13.42
CA ARG A 64 2.66 -8.49 -12.09
C ARG A 64 3.96 -7.68 -12.10
N HIS A 65 4.79 -7.85 -13.14
CA HIS A 65 6.07 -7.14 -13.24
C HIS A 65 5.86 -5.65 -13.58
N PHE A 66 4.92 -5.34 -14.48
CA PHE A 66 4.53 -3.97 -14.78
C PHE A 66 3.98 -3.26 -13.55
N VAL A 67 3.04 -3.87 -12.84
CA VAL A 67 2.39 -3.24 -11.68
C VAL A 67 3.36 -3.09 -10.50
N LEU A 68 4.32 -4.01 -10.32
CA LEU A 68 5.41 -3.81 -9.36
C LEU A 68 6.21 -2.55 -9.67
N ARG A 69 6.62 -2.38 -10.94
CA ARG A 69 7.32 -1.18 -11.40
C ARG A 69 6.48 0.07 -11.20
N GLN A 70 5.19 0.01 -11.51
CA GLN A 70 4.26 1.12 -11.30
C GLN A 70 4.22 1.53 -9.83
N ALA A 71 3.99 0.59 -8.91
CA ALA A 71 3.89 0.89 -7.49
C ALA A 71 5.18 1.50 -6.91
N LEU A 72 6.35 0.99 -7.32
CA LEU A 72 7.64 1.53 -6.88
C LEU A 72 7.93 2.90 -7.48
N ARG A 73 7.56 3.13 -8.75
CA ARG A 73 7.64 4.44 -9.39
C ARG A 73 6.74 5.45 -8.68
N GLU A 74 5.49 5.12 -8.41
CA GLU A 74 4.58 6.02 -7.70
C GLU A 74 5.09 6.33 -6.28
N LEU A 75 5.65 5.34 -5.57
CA LEU A 75 6.31 5.56 -4.27
C LEU A 75 7.51 6.51 -4.38
N LYS A 76 8.34 6.35 -5.41
CA LYS A 76 9.46 7.26 -5.67
C LYS A 76 8.99 8.69 -5.94
N ILE A 77 7.99 8.87 -6.81
CA ILE A 77 7.39 10.17 -7.12
C ILE A 77 6.84 10.81 -5.84
N LEU A 78 6.09 10.06 -5.02
CA LEU A 78 5.57 10.57 -3.75
C LEU A 78 6.67 11.08 -2.83
N ILE A 79 7.79 10.38 -2.73
CA ILE A 79 8.92 10.77 -1.87
C ILE A 79 9.61 12.02 -2.42
N GLU A 80 9.86 12.08 -3.72
CA GLU A 80 10.62 13.15 -4.36
C GLU A 80 9.79 14.43 -4.48
N GLU A 81 8.61 14.32 -5.09
CA GLU A 81 7.74 15.44 -5.42
C GLU A 81 6.78 15.80 -4.28
N GLY A 82 6.43 14.84 -3.43
CA GLY A 82 5.42 15.01 -2.38
C GLY A 82 4.00 14.79 -2.89
N ILE A 83 3.02 15.07 -2.03
CA ILE A 83 1.60 15.04 -2.41
C ILE A 83 1.21 16.32 -3.14
N PRO A 84 0.39 16.28 -4.21
CA PRO A 84 -0.21 17.49 -4.78
C PRO A 84 -1.07 18.23 -3.74
N ARG A 85 -1.13 19.57 -3.81
CA ARG A 85 -1.85 20.42 -2.85
C ARG A 85 -3.34 20.06 -2.81
N GLU A 86 -3.95 19.84 -3.97
CA GLU A 86 -5.37 19.48 -4.09
C GLU A 86 -5.66 18.14 -3.39
N ARG A 87 -4.75 17.17 -3.52
CA ARG A 87 -4.88 15.87 -2.85
C ARG A 87 -4.66 15.96 -1.34
N PHE A 88 -3.80 16.86 -0.89
CA PHE A 88 -3.62 17.13 0.53
C PHE A 88 -4.92 17.66 1.16
N GLU A 89 -5.52 18.68 0.55
CA GLU A 89 -6.76 19.27 1.02
C GLU A 89 -7.89 18.24 1.08
N LEU A 90 -8.07 17.49 -0.01
CA LEU A 90 -9.07 16.44 -0.11
C LEU A 90 -8.86 15.33 0.94
N ALA A 91 -7.61 14.88 1.14
CA ALA A 91 -7.30 13.87 2.14
C ALA A 91 -7.51 14.39 3.58
N ARG A 92 -7.17 15.65 3.85
CA ARG A 92 -7.34 16.26 5.17
C ARG A 92 -8.82 16.37 5.54
N GLU A 93 -9.65 16.87 4.63
CA GLU A 93 -11.10 16.94 4.83
C GLU A 93 -11.71 15.55 5.02
N TYR A 94 -11.31 14.60 4.17
CA TYR A 94 -11.74 13.21 4.27
C TYR A 94 -11.41 12.62 5.65
N LEU A 95 -10.15 12.68 6.09
CA LEU A 95 -9.70 12.09 7.36
C LEU A 95 -10.35 12.73 8.58
N LEU A 96 -10.61 14.05 8.54
CA LEU A 96 -11.29 14.76 9.61
C LEU A 96 -12.69 14.19 9.87
N ASN A 97 -13.42 13.83 8.82
CA ASN A 97 -14.74 13.22 8.95
C ASN A 97 -14.67 11.72 9.18
N TYR A 98 -13.73 11.04 8.52
CA TYR A 98 -13.61 9.59 8.55
C TYR A 98 -13.21 9.05 9.93
N THR A 99 -12.25 9.70 10.60
CA THR A 99 -11.77 9.28 11.94
C THR A 99 -12.85 9.36 13.02
N LYS A 100 -13.90 10.17 12.84
CA LYS A 100 -15.06 10.21 13.75
C LYS A 100 -15.84 8.88 13.77
N LEU A 101 -15.66 8.07 12.73
CA LEU A 101 -16.33 6.79 12.57
C LEU A 101 -15.59 5.63 13.24
N TYR A 102 -14.39 5.84 13.80
CA TYR A 102 -13.53 4.75 14.29
C TYR A 102 -13.97 4.15 15.64
N ALA A 103 -14.82 4.86 16.40
CA ALA A 103 -15.22 4.46 17.75
C ALA A 103 -16.75 4.53 17.94
N GLN A 104 -17.49 3.78 17.12
CA GLN A 104 -18.96 3.72 17.17
C GLN A 104 -19.47 2.94 18.38
N THR A 105 -18.78 1.87 18.76
CA THR A 105 -19.17 0.98 19.87
C THR A 105 -18.38 1.27 21.14
N LEU A 106 -18.88 0.79 22.29
CA LEU A 106 -18.17 0.90 23.57
C LEU A 106 -16.83 0.14 23.53
N GLY A 107 -16.80 -1.03 22.89
CA GLY A 107 -15.58 -1.83 22.73
C GLY A 107 -14.51 -1.11 21.91
N GLU A 108 -14.89 -0.48 20.81
CA GLU A 108 -13.96 0.31 19.99
C GLU A 108 -13.43 1.52 20.78
N ARG A 109 -14.30 2.25 21.50
CA ARG A 109 -13.86 3.38 22.35
C ARG A 109 -12.85 2.94 23.39
N LEU A 110 -13.10 1.81 24.07
CA LEU A 110 -12.16 1.26 25.04
C LEU A 110 -10.84 0.86 24.38
N GLY A 111 -10.89 0.17 23.25
CA GLY A 111 -9.69 -0.23 22.52
C GLY A 111 -8.83 0.96 22.07
N TRP A 112 -9.44 2.01 21.50
CA TRP A 112 -8.72 3.23 21.13
C TRP A 112 -8.07 3.94 22.32
N GLN A 113 -8.69 3.90 23.50
CA GLN A 113 -8.13 4.45 24.73
C GLN A 113 -6.95 3.61 25.24
N MET A 114 -7.06 2.28 25.17
CA MET A 114 -5.96 1.36 25.50
C MET A 114 -4.75 1.60 24.60
N ASP A 115 -4.97 1.68 23.28
CA ASP A 115 -3.91 1.95 22.31
C ASP A 115 -3.31 3.35 22.48
N SER A 116 -4.15 4.36 22.77
CA SER A 116 -3.69 5.72 23.10
C SER A 116 -2.69 5.67 24.25
N HIS A 117 -3.04 5.02 25.35
CA HIS A 117 -2.17 4.90 26.50
C HIS A 117 -0.87 4.15 26.17
N TYR A 118 -0.95 3.07 25.41
CA TYR A 118 0.23 2.32 24.95
C TYR A 118 1.22 3.21 24.17
N TYR A 119 0.72 4.08 23.28
CA TYR A 119 1.54 4.99 22.49
C TYR A 119 1.86 6.32 23.19
N GLY A 120 1.42 6.52 24.44
CA GLY A 120 1.68 7.74 25.22
C GLY A 120 0.75 8.92 24.92
N TYR A 121 -0.41 8.66 24.30
CA TYR A 121 -1.49 9.63 24.14
C TYR A 121 -2.53 9.50 25.26
N GLU A 122 -3.14 10.62 25.65
CA GLU A 122 -4.33 10.60 26.53
C GLU A 122 -5.57 10.13 25.75
N ASP A 123 -5.82 10.74 24.59
CA ASP A 123 -6.88 10.37 23.66
C ASP A 123 -6.42 10.69 22.23
N PHE A 124 -5.94 9.67 21.51
CA PHE A 124 -5.44 9.84 20.15
C PHE A 124 -6.52 10.37 19.20
N LEU A 125 -7.75 9.86 19.28
CA LEU A 125 -8.81 10.28 18.35
C LEU A 125 -9.22 11.74 18.61
N GLY A 126 -9.33 12.13 19.88
CA GLY A 126 -9.55 13.53 20.26
C GLY A 126 -8.41 14.46 19.82
N GLU A 127 -7.16 14.01 19.95
CA GLU A 127 -6.00 14.76 19.50
C GLU A 127 -5.94 14.89 17.96
N ALA A 128 -6.25 13.82 17.24
CA ALA A 128 -6.33 13.81 15.78
C ALA A 128 -7.34 14.84 15.26
N GLN A 129 -8.53 14.93 15.89
CA GLN A 129 -9.55 15.92 15.55
C GLN A 129 -9.07 17.38 15.75
N LYS A 130 -8.19 17.62 16.74
CA LYS A 130 -7.62 18.96 17.00
C LYS A 130 -6.46 19.29 16.07
N ARG A 131 -5.66 18.29 15.68
CA ARG A 131 -4.43 18.47 14.88
C ARG A 131 -4.68 18.44 13.38
N LEU A 132 -5.57 17.60 12.88
CA LEU A 132 -5.86 17.47 11.45
C LEU A 132 -6.19 18.82 10.78
N PRO A 133 -6.99 19.73 11.37
CA PRO A 133 -7.25 21.03 10.75
C PRO A 133 -6.03 21.96 10.68
N LYS A 134 -5.02 21.72 11.52
CA LYS A 134 -3.83 22.56 11.66
C LYS A 134 -2.62 22.03 10.92
N ILE A 135 -2.62 20.74 10.55
CA ILE A 135 -1.53 20.15 9.79
C ILE A 135 -1.38 20.88 8.45
N THR A 136 -0.13 21.10 8.05
CA THR A 136 0.23 21.79 6.81
C THR A 136 0.70 20.80 5.75
N HIS A 137 0.60 21.20 4.48
CA HIS A 137 1.10 20.44 3.34
C HIS A 137 2.60 20.19 3.44
N GLU A 138 3.33 21.20 3.91
CA GLU A 138 4.76 21.20 4.09
C GLU A 138 5.19 20.20 5.16
N GLU A 139 4.50 20.15 6.31
CA GLU A 139 4.75 19.15 7.36
C GLU A 139 4.50 17.72 6.88
N VAL A 140 3.43 17.49 6.12
CA VAL A 140 3.14 16.16 5.57
C VAL A 140 4.22 15.73 4.57
N ASN A 141 4.64 16.62 3.68
CA ASN A 141 5.71 16.33 2.73
C ASN A 141 7.07 16.14 3.42
N GLN A 142 7.33 16.86 4.51
CA GLN A 142 8.51 16.63 5.34
C GLN A 142 8.47 15.24 6.00
N ALA A 143 7.31 14.83 6.52
CA ALA A 143 7.13 13.49 7.11
C ALA A 143 7.31 12.39 6.07
N ILE A 144 6.76 12.56 4.86
CA ILE A 144 6.93 11.63 3.73
C ILE A 144 8.41 11.43 3.43
N ARG A 145 9.17 12.52 3.24
CA ARG A 145 10.61 12.45 2.94
C ARG A 145 11.44 11.86 4.07
N LYS A 146 11.03 12.10 5.32
CA LYS A 146 11.73 11.61 6.50
C LYS A 146 11.53 10.11 6.73
N TYR A 147 10.32 9.60 6.52
CA TYR A 147 9.95 8.26 6.97
C TYR A 147 9.71 7.24 5.84
N LEU A 148 9.42 7.68 4.61
CA LEU A 148 9.24 6.76 3.48
C LEU A 148 10.55 6.56 2.71
N ASN A 149 10.71 5.36 2.15
CA ASN A 149 11.90 4.96 1.40
C ASN A 149 11.48 4.06 0.22
N SER A 150 11.96 4.35 -0.98
CA SER A 150 11.72 3.56 -2.20
C SER A 150 12.84 2.58 -2.58
N HIS A 151 13.99 2.65 -1.90
CA HIS A 151 15.20 1.86 -2.19
C HIS A 151 15.39 0.68 -1.25
N ASN A 152 14.91 0.77 0.00
CA ASN A 152 15.01 -0.29 1.00
C ASN A 152 13.63 -0.87 1.31
N VAL A 153 13.07 -1.60 0.34
CA VAL A 153 11.72 -2.16 0.40
C VAL A 153 11.77 -3.68 0.43
N TYR A 154 10.93 -4.28 1.29
CA TYR A 154 10.67 -5.72 1.24
C TYR A 154 9.44 -5.97 0.38
N ILE A 155 9.57 -6.86 -0.60
CA ILE A 155 8.50 -7.19 -1.54
C ILE A 155 8.22 -8.69 -1.44
N ALA A 156 6.98 -9.03 -1.13
CA ALA A 156 6.49 -10.41 -1.13
C ALA A 156 5.46 -10.59 -2.25
N ILE A 157 5.67 -11.58 -3.12
CA ILE A 157 4.80 -11.88 -4.26
C ILE A 157 4.45 -13.36 -4.21
N ILE A 158 3.15 -13.66 -4.28
CA ILE A 158 2.64 -15.02 -4.43
C ILE A 158 2.34 -15.22 -5.90
N THR A 159 3.00 -16.20 -6.51
CA THR A 159 2.89 -16.50 -7.95
C THR A 159 3.25 -17.96 -8.20
N ASP A 160 2.62 -18.57 -9.19
CA ASP A 160 2.94 -19.91 -9.72
C ASP A 160 4.14 -19.90 -10.70
N GLU A 161 4.53 -18.73 -11.23
CA GLU A 161 5.69 -18.58 -12.12
C GLU A 161 6.87 -17.84 -11.44
N ALA A 162 7.20 -18.21 -10.19
CA ALA A 162 8.22 -17.53 -9.39
C ALA A 162 9.62 -17.50 -10.05
N ALA A 163 10.03 -18.62 -10.68
CA ALA A 163 11.33 -18.71 -11.37
C ALA A 163 11.43 -17.73 -12.54
N ARG A 164 10.42 -17.72 -13.42
CA ARG A 164 10.33 -16.81 -14.56
C ARG A 164 10.29 -15.34 -14.13
N LEU A 165 9.56 -15.04 -13.06
CA LEU A 165 9.54 -13.69 -12.51
C LEU A 165 10.92 -13.28 -11.97
N LYS A 166 11.61 -14.16 -11.23
CA LYS A 166 12.96 -13.90 -10.74
C LYS A 166 13.93 -13.60 -11.89
N GLU A 167 13.93 -14.41 -12.95
CA GLU A 167 14.77 -14.16 -14.13
C GLU A 167 14.49 -12.79 -14.75
N ALA A 168 13.21 -12.42 -14.92
CA ALA A 168 12.83 -11.12 -15.49
C ALA A 168 13.22 -9.94 -14.60
N LEU A 169 13.12 -10.09 -13.27
CA LEU A 169 13.52 -9.06 -12.30
C LEU A 169 15.03 -8.82 -12.35
N VAL A 170 15.82 -9.91 -12.28
CA VAL A 170 17.28 -9.88 -12.33
C VAL A 170 17.78 -9.27 -13.65
N ALA A 171 17.19 -9.68 -14.77
CA ALA A 171 17.55 -9.16 -16.09
C ALA A 171 16.97 -7.76 -16.37
N ASN A 172 16.18 -7.20 -15.45
CA ASN A 172 15.41 -5.98 -15.65
C ASN A 172 14.59 -5.97 -16.95
N THR A 173 14.12 -7.13 -17.40
CA THR A 173 13.44 -7.28 -18.69
C THR A 173 12.26 -6.32 -18.78
N PRO A 174 12.06 -5.58 -19.89
CA PRO A 174 10.88 -4.74 -20.07
C PRO A 174 9.60 -5.53 -19.81
N SER A 175 8.65 -4.90 -19.13
CA SER A 175 7.42 -5.55 -18.70
C SER A 175 6.22 -4.82 -19.29
N PRO A 176 5.93 -4.96 -20.60
CA PRO A 176 4.78 -4.30 -21.21
C PRO A 176 3.48 -4.83 -20.60
N ILE A 177 2.44 -4.00 -20.65
CA ILE A 177 1.08 -4.35 -20.23
C ILE A 177 0.16 -4.41 -21.44
N THR A 178 -0.83 -5.31 -21.40
CA THR A 178 -1.84 -5.45 -22.44
C THR A 178 -3.22 -5.22 -21.86
N TYR A 179 -4.07 -4.54 -22.62
CA TYR A 179 -5.43 -4.19 -22.22
C TYR A 179 -6.46 -4.92 -23.08
N ALA A 180 -7.58 -5.30 -22.47
CA ALA A 180 -8.75 -5.77 -23.22
C ALA A 180 -9.47 -4.61 -23.94
N ASN A 181 -9.37 -3.38 -23.40
CA ASN A 181 -9.89 -2.18 -24.02
C ASN A 181 -8.95 -1.76 -25.18
N PRO A 182 -9.41 -1.75 -26.44
CA PRO A 182 -8.59 -1.30 -27.57
C PRO A 182 -8.41 0.22 -27.63
N ASN A 183 -9.22 1.00 -26.90
CA ASN A 183 -9.25 2.46 -26.94
C ASN A 183 -8.68 3.06 -25.64
N MET A 184 -7.49 2.62 -25.25
CA MET A 184 -6.81 3.20 -24.09
C MET A 184 -6.37 4.64 -24.41
N PRO A 185 -6.49 5.59 -23.46
CA PRO A 185 -6.07 6.97 -23.70
C PRO A 185 -4.57 7.06 -24.05
N PRO A 186 -4.17 7.90 -25.02
CA PRO A 186 -2.78 8.02 -25.45
C PRO A 186 -1.81 8.37 -24.31
N GLU A 187 -2.24 9.18 -23.35
CA GLU A 187 -1.46 9.57 -22.18
C GLU A 187 -1.12 8.39 -21.27
N ILE A 188 -2.05 7.43 -21.13
CA ILE A 188 -1.82 6.20 -20.35
C ILE A 188 -0.80 5.32 -21.07
N LEU A 189 -0.97 5.15 -22.38
CA LEU A 189 -0.03 4.36 -23.20
C LEU A 189 1.38 4.97 -23.19
N ALA A 190 1.50 6.29 -23.22
CA ALA A 190 2.79 6.97 -23.13
C ALA A 190 3.44 6.78 -21.75
N GLU A 191 2.65 6.85 -20.67
CA GLU A 191 3.15 6.56 -19.32
C GLU A 191 3.58 5.10 -19.16
N ASP A 192 2.86 4.17 -19.80
CA ASP A 192 3.19 2.74 -19.74
C ASP A 192 4.57 2.43 -20.35
N LEU A 193 4.99 3.16 -21.38
CA LEU A 193 6.34 3.03 -21.97
C LEU A 193 7.44 3.43 -20.97
N ILE A 194 7.14 4.34 -20.05
CA ILE A 194 8.03 4.74 -18.96
C ILE A 194 8.00 3.67 -17.87
N ILE A 195 6.80 3.26 -17.43
CA ILE A 195 6.62 2.29 -16.36
C ILE A 195 7.24 0.94 -16.73
N GLN A 196 7.01 0.43 -17.94
CA GLN A 196 7.50 -0.88 -18.36
C GLN A 196 9.02 -1.00 -18.36
N ASN A 197 9.73 0.12 -18.34
CA ASN A 197 11.19 0.21 -18.33
C ASN A 197 11.73 0.82 -17.03
N PHE A 198 10.87 1.04 -16.03
CA PHE A 198 11.31 1.62 -14.76
C PHE A 198 12.34 0.71 -14.08
N PRO A 199 13.55 1.20 -13.79
CA PRO A 199 14.64 0.36 -13.34
C PRO A 199 14.37 -0.17 -11.93
N LEU A 200 14.51 -1.47 -11.77
CA LEU A 200 14.47 -2.13 -10.46
C LEU A 200 15.89 -2.45 -10.01
N ASP A 201 16.35 -1.88 -8.88
CA ASP A 201 17.64 -2.23 -8.29
C ASP A 201 17.53 -3.58 -7.56
N THR A 202 17.57 -4.67 -8.35
CA THR A 202 17.47 -6.03 -7.82
C THR A 202 18.83 -6.71 -7.82
N GLN A 203 19.13 -7.34 -6.69
CA GLN A 203 20.32 -8.16 -6.50
C GLN A 203 19.87 -9.63 -6.49
N PRO A 204 20.36 -10.49 -7.39
CA PRO A 204 19.92 -11.89 -7.51
C PRO A 204 19.94 -12.67 -6.19
N GLU A 205 20.91 -12.38 -5.33
CA GLU A 205 21.13 -12.95 -4.00
C GLU A 205 20.08 -12.53 -2.96
N LYS A 206 19.36 -11.43 -3.20
CA LYS A 206 18.26 -10.93 -2.35
C LYS A 206 16.88 -11.41 -2.80
N ILE A 207 16.81 -12.22 -3.87
CA ILE A 207 15.55 -12.80 -4.34
C ILE A 207 15.51 -14.28 -3.98
N TRP A 208 14.67 -14.62 -3.01
CA TRP A 208 14.42 -15.99 -2.57
C TRP A 208 13.07 -16.48 -3.07
N ILE A 209 13.05 -17.72 -3.55
CA ILE A 209 11.83 -18.43 -3.93
C ILE A 209 11.64 -19.53 -2.89
N ALA A 210 10.46 -19.58 -2.30
CA ALA A 210 10.09 -20.62 -1.39
C ALA A 210 8.68 -21.13 -1.75
N PRO A 211 8.45 -22.46 -1.72
CA PRO A 211 7.16 -23.01 -2.05
C PRO A 211 6.13 -22.61 -1.00
N ALA A 212 4.89 -22.38 -1.43
CA ALA A 212 3.79 -22.02 -0.52
C ALA A 212 3.62 -23.05 0.61
N THR A 213 3.85 -24.34 0.32
CA THR A 213 3.80 -25.46 1.29
C THR A 213 4.82 -25.35 2.43
N ALA A 214 5.87 -24.52 2.30
CA ALA A 214 6.80 -24.27 3.40
C ALA A 214 6.25 -23.29 4.45
N PHE A 215 5.24 -22.50 4.11
CA PHE A 215 4.66 -21.46 4.99
C PHE A 215 3.24 -21.79 5.44
N PHE A 216 2.44 -22.36 4.55
CA PHE A 216 1.06 -22.70 4.85
C PHE A 216 0.97 -24.15 5.33
N GLN A 217 0.52 -24.32 6.57
CA GLN A 217 0.19 -25.64 7.09
C GLN A 217 -1.01 -26.20 6.31
N THR A 218 -0.96 -27.49 5.98
CA THR A 218 -2.15 -28.24 5.58
C THR A 218 -3.14 -28.21 6.74
N THR A 219 -4.24 -27.49 6.59
CA THR A 219 -5.35 -27.55 7.53
C THR A 219 -5.85 -29.01 7.63
N GLY A 220 -5.77 -29.60 8.83
CA GLY A 220 -6.49 -30.85 9.15
C GLY A 220 -5.68 -32.07 9.60
N LEU A 221 -4.35 -32.00 9.77
CA LEU A 221 -3.60 -33.09 10.41
C LEU A 221 -3.15 -32.67 11.81
N PRO A 222 -3.65 -33.30 12.90
CA PRO A 222 -3.05 -33.12 14.21
C PRO A 222 -1.59 -33.60 14.17
N ARG A 223 -0.72 -32.96 14.95
CA ARG A 223 0.68 -33.39 15.09
C ARG A 223 0.69 -34.87 15.46
N GLU A 224 1.31 -35.70 14.64
CA GLU A 224 1.73 -37.03 15.09
C GLU A 224 2.76 -36.82 16.20
N ASN A 225 2.48 -37.38 17.38
CA ASN A 225 3.36 -37.35 18.54
C ASN A 225 4.62 -38.19 18.30
#